data_AF-A0A352RUX8-F1
#
_entry.id   AF-A0A352RUX8-F1
#
_cell.length_a   1.000
_cell.length_b   1.000
_cell.length_c   1.000
_cell.angle_alpha   90.00
_cell.angle_beta   90.00
_cell.angle_gamma   90.00
#
_symmetry.space_group_name_H-M   'P 1'
#
loop_
_entity.id
_entity.type
_entity.pdbx_description
1 polymer ?
#
loop_
_entity_poly.entity_id
_entity_poly.type
_entity_poly.pdbx_seq_one_letter_code
_entity_poly.pdbx_strand_id
1 'polypeptide(L)'
;ADIYGPSLPMMLGIDGRPESTDGQTMEPMEGHGLQANSIGFLIEQDNPMVWRGPMVTSALEQLLRQTNWRDLDYLIVDMPPG
;
A
#
# COMPACT_ATOMS: atom_id res chain seq x y z
N ALA A 1 3.43 -5.99 -2.48
CA ALA A 1 4.36 -5.62 -1.40
C ALA A 1 4.25 -6.64 -0.31
N ASP A 2 5.40 -7.19 0.07
CA ASP A 2 5.60 -8.39 0.88
C ASP A 2 4.68 -8.42 2.12
N ILE A 3 3.94 -9.51 2.28
CA ILE A 3 3.00 -9.71 3.40
C ILE A 3 3.75 -10.22 4.65
N TYR A 4 5.00 -10.68 4.48
CA TYR A 4 5.75 -11.42 5.50
C TYR A 4 6.96 -10.65 6.09
N GLY A 5 7.37 -9.51 5.52
CA GLY A 5 8.46 -8.65 6.01
C GLY A 5 7.98 -7.43 6.83
N PRO A 6 8.90 -6.61 7.39
CA PRO A 6 8.53 -5.30 7.95
C PRO A 6 7.84 -4.48 6.85
N SER A 7 6.62 -4.05 7.11
CA SER A 7 5.80 -3.41 6.08
C SER A 7 6.37 -2.03 5.70
N LEU A 8 6.22 -1.61 4.45
CA LEU A 8 6.53 -0.25 3.99
C LEU A 8 6.08 0.86 4.96
N PRO A 9 4.85 0.83 5.53
CA PRO A 9 4.44 1.75 6.59
C PRO A 9 5.45 1.87 7.74
N MET A 10 5.90 0.72 8.28
CA MET A 10 6.84 0.65 9.39
C MET A 10 8.22 1.19 9.00
N MET A 11 8.71 0.83 7.80
CA MET A 11 10.01 1.29 7.32
C MET A 11 10.06 2.79 7.07
N LEU A 12 8.94 3.39 6.68
CA LEU A 12 8.82 4.82 6.38
C LEU A 12 8.30 5.65 7.57
N GLY A 13 7.98 5.00 8.70
CA GLY A 13 7.39 5.67 9.87
C GLY A 13 6.04 6.34 9.58
N ILE A 14 5.24 5.73 8.70
CA ILE A 14 3.95 6.27 8.27
C ILE A 14 2.83 5.55 9.03
N ASP A 15 2.02 6.32 9.73
CA ASP A 15 0.81 5.85 10.41
C ASP A 15 -0.46 6.40 9.74
N GLY A 16 -1.56 5.66 9.87
CA GLY A 16 -2.87 6.04 9.34
C GLY A 16 -3.31 5.25 8.11
N ARG A 17 -4.37 5.74 7.45
CA ARG A 17 -4.98 5.13 6.27
C ARG A 17 -4.99 6.11 5.11
N PRO A 18 -4.77 5.65 3.86
CA PRO A 18 -4.95 6.45 2.66
C PRO A 18 -6.35 7.05 2.62
N GLU A 19 -6.42 8.34 2.30
CA GLU A 19 -7.70 8.97 1.99
C GLU A 19 -8.14 8.59 0.57
N SER A 20 -9.45 8.56 0.36
CA SER A 20 -10.05 8.43 -0.97
C SER A 20 -11.11 9.51 -1.10
N THR A 21 -10.87 10.48 -1.97
CA THR A 21 -11.75 11.63 -2.16
C THR A 21 -12.95 11.30 -3.05
N ASP A 22 -12.79 10.33 -3.95
CA ASP A 22 -13.79 9.90 -4.95
C ASP A 22 -14.35 8.49 -4.71
N GLY A 23 -13.88 7.80 -3.67
CA GLY A 23 -14.23 6.42 -3.35
C GLY A 23 -13.69 5.38 -4.34
N GLN A 24 -12.84 5.78 -5.29
CA GLN A 24 -12.29 4.92 -6.35
C GLN A 24 -10.77 4.87 -6.33
N THR A 25 -10.12 6.01 -6.09
CA THR A 25 -8.67 6.18 -6.04
C THR A 25 -8.20 6.51 -4.63
N MET A 26 -6.99 6.07 -4.30
CA MET A 26 -6.34 6.35 -3.02
C MET A 26 -5.26 7.41 -3.20
N GLU A 27 -5.21 8.35 -2.26
CA GLU A 27 -4.08 9.26 -2.14
C GLU A 27 -2.87 8.52 -1.55
N PRO A 28 -1.66 8.66 -2.13
CA PRO A 28 -0.48 8.02 -1.57
C PRO A 28 -0.12 8.67 -0.24
N MET A 29 0.33 7.85 0.71
CA MET A 29 0.88 8.34 1.96
C MET A 29 2.28 8.91 1.73
N GLU A 30 2.74 9.82 2.59
CA GLU A 30 4.08 10.40 2.50
C GLU A 30 4.93 10.06 3.73
N GLY A 31 6.16 9.62 3.49
CA GLY A 31 7.17 9.40 4.53
C GLY A 31 8.56 9.61 3.97
N HIS A 32 9.41 10.36 4.69
CA HIS A 32 10.77 10.71 4.24
C HIS A 32 10.85 11.34 2.84
N GLY A 33 9.81 12.07 2.41
CA GLY A 33 9.73 12.66 1.06
C GLY A 33 9.42 11.67 -0.06
N LEU A 34 9.08 10.43 0.29
CA LEU A 34 8.63 9.40 -0.65
C LEU A 34 7.12 9.24 -0.57
N GLN A 35 6.48 9.17 -1.73
CA GLN A 35 5.10 8.71 -1.83
C GLN A 35 5.07 7.18 -1.71
N ALA A 36 4.18 6.65 -0.89
CA ALA A 36 4.05 5.22 -0.64
C ALA A 36 2.58 4.79 -0.58
N ASN A 37 2.30 3.61 -1.13
CA ASN A 37 1.03 2.93 -0.92
C ASN A 37 1.29 1.44 -0.63
N SER A 38 0.50 0.87 0.28
CA SER A 38 0.72 -0.48 0.79
C SER A 38 -0.55 -1.05 1.39
N ILE A 39 -0.75 -2.36 1.21
CA ILE A 39 -1.80 -3.12 1.90
C ILE A 39 -1.63 -2.98 3.43
N GLY A 40 -0.40 -2.81 3.90
CA GLY A 40 -0.10 -2.58 5.32
C GLY A 40 -0.81 -1.39 5.94
N PHE A 41 -1.21 -0.37 5.15
CA PHE A 41 -2.01 0.75 5.67
C PHE A 41 -3.47 0.39 5.89
N LEU A 42 -3.98 -0.64 5.20
CA LEU A 42 -5.38 -1.07 5.27
C LEU A 42 -5.60 -2.13 6.37
N ILE A 43 -4.53 -2.66 6.95
CA ILE A 43 -4.57 -3.71 7.97
C ILE A 43 -4.40 -3.06 9.36
N GLU A 44 -5.30 -3.40 10.28
CA GLU A 44 -5.08 -3.12 11.71
C GLU A 44 -4.09 -4.16 12.27
N GLN A 45 -3.00 -3.70 12.90
CA GLN A 45 -1.94 -4.58 13.41
C GLN A 45 -2.47 -5.65 14.39
N ASP A 46 -3.57 -5.37 15.09
CA ASP A 46 -4.17 -6.26 16.08
C ASP A 46 -5.15 -7.30 15.49
N ASN A 47 -5.46 -7.23 14.20
CA ASN A 47 -6.37 -8.18 13.54
C ASN A 47 -5.71 -8.82 12.31
N PRO A 48 -4.91 -9.89 12.48
CA PRO A 48 -4.30 -10.60 11.37
C PRO A 48 -5.38 -11.25 10.50
N MET A 49 -5.71 -10.58 9.39
CA MET A 49 -6.67 -11.06 8.41
C MET A 49 -6.01 -12.10 7.50
N VAL A 50 -6.65 -13.27 7.31
CA VAL A 50 -6.19 -14.28 6.35
C VAL A 50 -6.52 -13.81 4.94
N TRP A 51 -5.49 -13.36 4.22
CA TRP A 51 -5.63 -12.94 2.83
C TRP A 51 -5.79 -14.17 1.93
N ARG A 52 -6.97 -14.33 1.30
CA ARG A 52 -7.19 -15.34 0.26
C ARG A 52 -6.60 -14.84 -1.06
N GLY A 53 -6.08 -15.76 -1.89
CA GLY A 53 -5.41 -15.44 -3.16
C GLY A 53 -6.10 -14.36 -4.02
N PRO A 54 -7.42 -14.45 -4.28
CA PRO A 54 -8.13 -13.43 -5.06
C PRO A 54 -8.09 -12.02 -4.44
N MET A 55 -8.11 -11.89 -3.11
CA MET A 55 -8.04 -10.58 -2.45
C MET A 55 -6.67 -9.93 -2.60
N VAL A 56 -5.59 -10.73 -2.57
CA VAL A 56 -4.23 -10.20 -2.78
C VAL A 56 -4.08 -9.65 -4.19
N THR A 57 -4.59 -10.37 -5.20
CA THR A 57 -4.55 -9.92 -6.58
C THR A 57 -5.35 -8.63 -6.77
N SER A 58 -6.58 -8.56 -6.26
CA SER A 58 -7.39 -7.35 -6.35
C SER A 58 -6.77 -6.16 -5.62
N ALA A 59 -6.22 -6.37 -4.42
CA ALA A 59 -5.54 -5.31 -3.68
C ALA A 59 -4.29 -4.81 -4.42
N LEU A 60 -3.52 -5.70 -5.05
CA LEU A 60 -2.38 -5.33 -5.87
C LEU A 60 -2.80 -4.51 -7.11
N GLU A 61 -3.85 -4.95 -7.81
CA GLU A 61 -4.39 -4.19 -8.95
C GLU A 61 -4.86 -2.80 -8.53
N GLN A 62 -5.53 -2.70 -7.39
CA GLN A 62 -5.95 -1.43 -6.81
C GLN A 62 -4.75 -0.54 -6.46
N LEU A 63 -3.71 -1.06 -5.82
CA LEU A 63 -2.51 -0.28 -5.50
C LEU A 63 -1.78 0.24 -6.76
N LEU A 64 -1.70 -0.59 -7.81
CA LEU A 64 -1.02 -0.23 -9.05
C LEU A 64 -1.82 0.72 -9.94
N ARG A 65 -3.15 0.55 -10.02
CA ARG A 65 -4.00 1.27 -10.97
C ARG A 65 -4.82 2.39 -10.36
N GLN A 66 -5.02 2.38 -9.05
CA GLN A 66 -5.95 3.26 -8.34
C GLN A 66 -5.24 4.04 -7.22
N THR A 67 -4.00 4.44 -7.45
CA THR A 67 -3.26 5.38 -6.58
C THR A 67 -2.96 6.66 -7.34
N ASN A 68 -3.30 7.81 -6.75
CA ASN A 68 -3.06 9.14 -7.32
C ASN A 68 -1.62 9.60 -7.08
N TRP A 69 -0.66 8.95 -7.76
CA TRP A 69 0.74 9.39 -7.70
C TRP A 69 0.90 10.80 -8.28
N ARG A 70 1.61 11.67 -7.57
CA ARG A 70 1.89 13.04 -8.00
C ARG A 70 3.33 13.13 -8.52
N ASP A 71 3.56 13.77 -9.66
CA ASP A 71 4.91 14.03 -10.21
C ASP A 71 5.83 12.79 -10.23
N LEU A 72 5.32 11.66 -10.73
CA LEU A 72 5.98 10.35 -10.67
C LEU A 72 6.95 10.12 -11.84
N ASP A 73 8.25 10.07 -11.56
CA ASP A 73 9.27 9.64 -12.53
C ASP A 73 9.57 8.13 -12.44
N TYR A 74 9.53 7.58 -11.22
CA TYR A 74 9.90 6.17 -10.95
C TYR A 74 8.91 5.53 -9.98
N LEU A 75 8.45 4.33 -10.30
CA LEU A 75 7.63 3.48 -9.43
C LEU A 75 8.40 2.23 -9.04
N ILE A 76 8.67 2.08 -7.74
CA ILE A 76 9.29 0.86 -7.20
C ILE A 76 8.18 -0.01 -6.63
N VAL A 77 8.10 -1.25 -7.14
CA VAL A 77 7.12 -2.23 -6.67
C VAL A 77 7.84 -3.29 -5.85
N ASP A 78 7.54 -3.33 -4.56
CA ASP A 78 7.95 -4.41 -3.67
C ASP A 78 7.10 -5.65 -3.97
N MET A 79 7.72 -6.70 -4.50
CA MET A 79 7.04 -7.95 -4.85
C MET A 79 7.33 -8.99 -3.75
N PRO A 80 6.34 -9.82 -3.36
CA PRO A 80 6.58 -10.89 -2.42
C PRO A 80 7.68 -11.84 -2.94
N PRO A 81 8.47 -12.47 -2.05
CA PRO A 81 9.55 -13.36 -2.46
C PRO A 81 9.00 -14.58 -3.20
N GLY A 82 9.50 -14.84 -4.41
CA GLY A 82 9.06 -15.95 -5.27
C GLY A 82 9.30 -15.69 -6.74
#